data_AF-C5DQ47-F1
#
_entry.id   AF-C5DQ47-F1
#
_cell.length_a   1.000
_cell.length_b   1.000
_cell.length_c   1.000
_cell.angle_alpha   90.00
_cell.angle_beta   90.00
_cell.angle_gamma   90.00
#
_symmetry.space_group_name_H-M   'P 1'
#
loop_
_entity.id
_entity.type
_entity.pdbx_description
1 polymer ?
#
loop_
_entity_poly.entity_id
_entity_poly.type
_entity_poly.pdbx_seq_one_letter_code
_entity_poly.pdbx_strand_id
1 'polypeptide(L)'
;MVWIIDRYLELEAPLLHALARMPYVQNFIHDPISARITLFLMIMGSIAIINELNMTRKMAQVTHETSEELNKGYIDESLKLHRLIVSDEYHSKEYLDEKSGIVIEEFEDKEKFFAKPVHVAHLYVECQCIRTIESQPLLEKPLLFHLEFSPEEYENEKRPEFGTRLRVLRKRLYHLFKDSHLFEELVTDRQKFAIGNNVRIFNSQNELLPVSTDDVQLCFLKIETGDKIKCEFVLGE
;
A
#
# COMPACT_ATOMS: atom_id res chain seq x y z
N MET A 1 8.86 26.53 -46.73
CA MET A 1 9.79 25.54 -46.15
C MET A 1 11.11 26.20 -45.74
N VAL A 2 11.77 26.97 -46.63
CA VAL A 2 13.01 27.72 -46.34
C VAL A 2 12.90 28.65 -45.12
N TRP A 3 11.82 29.45 -45.03
CA TRP A 3 11.58 30.36 -43.91
C TRP A 3 11.50 29.71 -42.51
N ILE A 4 11.04 28.45 -42.44
CA ILE A 4 10.94 27.71 -41.17
C ILE A 4 12.33 27.24 -40.74
N ILE A 5 13.16 26.84 -41.71
CA ILE A 5 14.53 26.38 -41.49
C ILE A 5 15.39 27.55 -41.03
N ASP A 6 15.29 28.71 -41.69
CA ASP A 6 16.07 29.90 -41.32
C ASP A 6 15.75 30.37 -39.90
N ARG A 7 14.46 30.40 -39.55
CA ARG A 7 14.00 30.79 -38.20
C ARG A 7 14.37 29.77 -37.12
N TYR A 8 14.45 28.49 -37.47
CA TYR A 8 14.97 27.44 -36.59
C TYR A 8 16.48 27.62 -36.35
N LEU A 9 17.26 27.88 -37.40
CA LEU A 9 18.71 28.09 -37.31
C LEU A 9 19.07 29.36 -36.50
N GLU A 10 18.27 30.43 -36.62
CA GLU A 10 18.43 31.65 -35.83
C GLU A 10 18.23 31.43 -34.32
N LEU A 11 17.32 30.52 -33.93
CA LEU A 11 17.08 30.15 -32.54
C LEU A 11 18.11 29.12 -32.03
N GLU A 12 18.53 28.20 -32.89
CA GLU A 12 19.47 27.12 -32.56
C GLU A 12 20.88 27.65 -32.25
N ALA A 13 21.40 28.57 -33.07
CA ALA A 13 22.76 29.09 -32.93
C ALA A 13 23.08 29.71 -31.55
N PRO A 14 22.25 30.60 -30.96
CA PRO A 14 22.50 31.13 -29.62
C PRO A 14 22.35 30.08 -28.51
N LEU A 15 21.44 29.12 -28.69
CA LEU A 15 21.24 27.99 -27.76
C LEU A 15 22.46 27.08 -27.72
N LEU A 16 23.01 26.71 -28.87
CA LEU A 16 24.23 25.91 -28.96
C LEU A 16 25.43 26.65 -28.36
N HIS A 17 25.54 27.96 -28.58
CA HIS A 17 26.61 28.76 -27.98
C HIS A 17 26.48 28.84 -26.44
N ALA A 18 25.26 28.94 -25.91
CA ALA A 18 25.01 28.93 -24.47
C ALA A 18 25.35 27.56 -23.84
N LEU A 19 24.97 26.47 -24.50
CA LEU A 19 25.24 25.10 -24.05
C LEU A 19 26.74 24.76 -24.07
N ALA A 20 27.47 25.24 -25.08
CA ALA A 20 28.93 25.07 -25.16
C ALA A 20 29.70 25.78 -24.03
N ARG A 21 29.07 26.74 -23.34
CA ARG A 21 29.65 27.44 -22.18
C ARG A 21 29.26 26.81 -20.85
N MET A 22 28.34 25.85 -20.83
CA MET A 22 27.96 25.16 -19.60
C MET A 22 29.05 24.15 -19.23
N PRO A 23 29.57 24.19 -17.98
CA PRO A 23 30.44 23.13 -17.49
C PRO A 23 29.67 21.79 -17.59
N TYR A 24 30.39 20.70 -17.88
CA TYR A 24 29.87 19.35 -18.18
C TYR A 24 29.32 19.13 -19.60
N VAL A 25 28.56 20.06 -20.17
CA VAL A 25 27.98 19.90 -21.53
C VAL A 25 29.03 20.12 -22.62
N GLN A 26 30.01 21.00 -22.38
CA GLN A 26 31.11 21.29 -23.30
C GLN A 26 31.89 20.04 -23.77
N ASN A 27 31.96 19.00 -22.93
CA ASN A 27 32.68 17.75 -23.25
C ASN A 27 31.95 16.88 -24.28
N PHE A 28 30.70 17.19 -24.60
CA PHE A 28 29.87 16.47 -25.57
C PHE A 28 29.67 17.27 -26.88
N ILE A 29 30.21 18.49 -26.94
CA ILE A 29 30.08 19.43 -28.06
C ILE A 29 31.47 19.59 -28.72
N HIS A 30 31.79 18.68 -29.64
CA HIS A 30 33.06 18.70 -30.39
C HIS A 30 32.89 19.23 -31.80
N ASP A 31 31.73 19.01 -32.41
CA ASP A 31 31.39 19.40 -33.77
C ASP A 31 29.93 19.87 -33.83
N PRO A 32 29.52 20.64 -34.86
CA PRO A 32 28.17 21.18 -34.93
C PRO A 32 27.08 20.10 -35.00
N ILE A 33 27.39 18.87 -35.43
CA ILE A 33 26.44 17.76 -35.43
C ILE A 33 26.29 17.20 -34.01
N SER A 34 27.38 16.97 -33.27
CA SER A 34 27.27 16.55 -31.87
C SER A 34 26.58 17.59 -30.98
N ALA A 35 26.77 18.88 -31.27
CA ALA A 35 26.09 19.98 -30.59
C ALA A 35 24.56 19.86 -30.73
N ARG A 36 24.09 19.60 -31.95
CA ARG A 36 22.68 19.42 -32.27
C ARG A 36 22.08 18.16 -31.66
N ILE A 37 22.79 17.05 -31.70
CA ILE A 37 22.37 15.79 -31.07
C ILE A 37 22.24 16.00 -29.55
N THR A 38 23.22 16.65 -28.93
CA THR A 38 23.22 16.93 -27.49
C THR A 38 22.04 17.84 -27.11
N LEU A 39 21.80 18.91 -27.87
CA LEU A 39 20.63 19.78 -27.68
C LEU A 39 19.31 19.00 -27.82
N PHE A 40 19.19 18.16 -28.85
CA PHE A 40 18.02 17.32 -29.06
C PHE A 40 17.78 16.35 -27.88
N LEU A 41 18.82 15.67 -27.42
CA LEU A 41 18.73 14.76 -26.27
C LEU A 41 18.35 15.51 -24.98
N MET A 42 18.84 16.73 -24.77
CA MET A 42 18.43 17.55 -23.63
C MET A 42 16.97 17.99 -23.72
N ILE A 43 16.49 18.36 -24.91
CA ILE A 43 15.08 18.71 -25.13
C ILE A 43 14.20 17.47 -24.89
N MET A 44 14.53 16.34 -25.51
CA MET A 44 13.79 15.09 -25.33
C MET A 44 13.80 14.61 -23.88
N GLY A 45 14.95 14.68 -23.21
CA GLY A 45 15.08 14.38 -21.79
C GLY A 45 14.23 15.31 -20.93
N SER A 46 14.20 16.61 -21.22
CA SER A 46 13.37 17.57 -20.51
C SER A 46 11.88 17.28 -20.69
N ILE A 47 11.45 16.96 -21.90
CA ILE A 47 10.05 16.55 -22.19
C ILE A 47 9.71 15.27 -21.43
N ALA A 48 10.61 14.28 -21.41
CA ALA A 48 10.41 13.03 -20.67
C ALA A 48 10.28 13.29 -19.16
N ILE A 49 11.12 14.15 -18.58
CA ILE A 49 11.04 14.55 -17.17
C ILE A 49 9.70 15.23 -16.87
N ILE A 50 9.26 16.17 -17.71
CA ILE A 50 7.97 16.86 -17.53
C ILE A 50 6.82 15.85 -17.59
N ASN A 51 6.87 14.92 -18.54
CA ASN A 51 5.86 13.87 -18.67
C ASN A 51 5.82 12.97 -17.43
N GLU A 52 6.98 12.54 -16.94
CA GLU A 52 7.07 11.69 -15.75
C GLU A 52 6.59 12.40 -14.49
N LEU A 53 6.91 13.69 -14.32
CA LEU A 53 6.40 14.50 -13.22
C LEU A 53 4.88 14.64 -13.27
N ASN A 54 4.32 14.85 -14.45
CA ASN A 54 2.86 14.93 -14.63
C ASN A 54 2.18 13.60 -14.32
N MET A 55 2.75 12.48 -14.78
CA MET A 55 2.23 11.15 -14.47
C MET A 55 2.32 10.85 -12.98
N THR A 56 3.46 11.12 -12.35
CA THR A 56 3.65 10.92 -10.90
C THR A 56 2.62 11.70 -10.08
N ARG A 57 2.34 12.96 -10.44
CA ARG A 57 1.30 13.76 -9.78
C ARG A 57 -0.09 13.15 -9.90
N LYS A 58 -0.47 12.73 -11.12
CA LYS A 58 -1.76 12.08 -11.36
C LYS A 58 -1.91 10.81 -10.52
N MET A 59 -0.86 9.98 -10.48
CA MET A 59 -0.88 8.74 -9.71
C MET A 59 -0.99 9.01 -8.21
N ALA A 60 -0.23 9.97 -7.68
CA ALA A 60 -0.31 10.37 -6.28
C ALA A 60 -1.73 10.86 -5.90
N GLN A 61 -2.39 11.58 -6.81
CA GLN A 61 -3.77 12.02 -6.61
C GLN A 61 -4.74 10.83 -6.54
N VAL A 62 -4.65 9.87 -7.47
CA VAL A 62 -5.52 8.68 -7.48
C VAL A 62 -5.34 7.84 -6.21
N THR A 63 -4.09 7.64 -5.77
CA THR A 63 -3.80 6.92 -4.52
C THR A 63 -4.37 7.66 -3.30
N HIS A 64 -4.23 8.99 -3.25
CA HIS A 64 -4.79 9.80 -2.17
C HIS A 64 -6.33 9.74 -2.14
N GLU A 65 -6.98 9.88 -3.30
CA GLU A 65 -8.45 9.79 -3.42
C GLU A 65 -8.97 8.44 -2.92
N THR A 66 -8.27 7.35 -3.26
CA THR A 66 -8.61 6.00 -2.79
C THR A 66 -8.45 5.88 -1.28
N SER A 67 -7.33 6.34 -0.72
CA SER A 67 -7.12 6.31 0.74
C SER A 67 -8.18 7.15 1.47
N GLU A 68 -8.56 8.30 0.92
CA GLU A 68 -9.61 9.14 1.49
C GLU A 68 -11.00 8.48 1.40
N GLU A 69 -11.32 7.80 0.31
CA GLU A 69 -12.55 7.00 0.15
C GLU A 69 -12.64 5.90 1.22
N LEU A 70 -11.55 5.13 1.40
CA LEU A 70 -11.48 4.07 2.40
C LEU A 70 -11.58 4.62 3.83
N ASN A 71 -10.92 5.74 4.10
CA ASN A 71 -10.93 6.38 5.42
C ASN A 71 -12.31 6.97 5.79
N LYS A 72 -13.09 7.43 4.81
CA LYS A 72 -14.46 7.92 5.02
C LYS A 72 -15.50 6.79 5.09
N GLY A 73 -15.18 5.62 4.54
CA GLY A 73 -16.05 4.45 4.56
C GLY A 73 -16.38 3.94 5.96
N TYR A 74 -17.54 3.28 6.09
CA TYR A 74 -17.89 2.55 7.30
C TYR A 74 -17.23 1.18 7.29
N ILE A 75 -16.79 0.71 8.47
CA ILE A 75 -16.22 -0.63 8.63
C ILE A 75 -17.36 -1.60 8.95
N ASP A 76 -17.91 -2.20 7.90
CA ASP A 76 -18.97 -3.21 7.99
C ASP A 76 -18.74 -4.35 6.99
N GLU A 77 -19.67 -5.30 6.92
CA GLU A 77 -19.60 -6.41 5.98
C GLU A 77 -19.64 -5.99 4.50
N SER A 78 -20.11 -4.77 4.20
CA SER A 78 -20.18 -4.27 2.82
C SER A 78 -18.78 -4.07 2.21
N LEU A 79 -17.74 -3.89 3.05
CA LEU A 79 -16.34 -3.85 2.60
C LEU A 79 -15.92 -5.11 1.83
N LYS A 80 -16.51 -6.28 2.11
CA LYS A 80 -16.25 -7.50 1.33
C LYS A 80 -16.66 -7.37 -0.14
N LEU A 81 -17.56 -6.44 -0.43
CA LEU A 81 -18.07 -6.16 -1.77
C LEU A 81 -17.39 -4.93 -2.41
N HIS A 82 -16.33 -4.40 -1.79
CA HIS A 82 -15.62 -3.23 -2.31
C HIS A 82 -15.14 -3.46 -3.75
N ARG A 83 -15.29 -2.45 -4.61
CA ARG A 83 -15.00 -2.54 -6.06
C ARG A 83 -13.59 -3.07 -6.35
N LEU A 84 -12.61 -2.67 -5.55
CA LEU A 84 -11.21 -3.09 -5.68
C LEU A 84 -10.96 -4.55 -5.30
N ILE A 85 -11.89 -5.22 -4.61
CA ILE A 85 -11.78 -6.63 -4.22
C ILE A 85 -12.52 -7.51 -5.24
N VAL A 86 -13.71 -7.05 -5.65
CA VAL A 86 -14.63 -7.83 -6.47
C VAL A 86 -14.34 -7.71 -7.96
N SER A 87 -14.02 -6.50 -8.45
CA SER A 87 -13.89 -6.26 -9.89
C SER A 87 -12.53 -6.72 -10.41
N ASP A 88 -12.56 -7.74 -11.27
CA ASP A 88 -11.37 -8.28 -11.96
C ASP A 88 -10.65 -7.24 -12.82
N GLU A 89 -11.25 -6.10 -13.14
CA GLU A 89 -10.59 -5.04 -13.91
C GLU A 89 -9.45 -4.37 -13.15
N TYR A 90 -9.46 -4.44 -11.83
CA TYR A 90 -8.40 -3.92 -11.00
C TYR A 90 -7.26 -4.94 -10.83
N HIS A 91 -7.32 -6.11 -11.45
CA HIS A 91 -6.36 -7.19 -11.18
C HIS A 91 -5.77 -7.71 -12.48
N SER A 92 -4.48 -8.04 -12.44
CA SER A 92 -3.83 -8.73 -13.54
C SER A 92 -4.45 -10.12 -13.73
N LYS A 93 -4.44 -10.59 -14.98
CA LYS A 93 -4.97 -11.90 -15.36
C LYS A 93 -3.87 -12.69 -16.05
N GLU A 94 -3.66 -13.90 -15.58
CA GLU A 94 -2.80 -14.88 -16.23
C GLU A 94 -3.67 -15.92 -16.93
N TYR A 95 -3.40 -16.18 -18.21
CA TYR A 95 -4.02 -17.29 -18.92
C TYR A 95 -3.01 -17.99 -19.82
N LEU A 96 -3.19 -19.31 -19.94
CA LEU A 96 -2.37 -20.14 -20.82
C LEU A 96 -2.95 -20.07 -22.23
N ASP A 97 -2.16 -19.58 -23.19
CA ASP A 97 -2.52 -19.70 -24.60
C ASP A 97 -2.24 -21.13 -25.07
N GLU A 98 -3.31 -21.93 -25.22
CA GLU A 98 -3.24 -23.34 -25.62
C GLU A 98 -2.54 -23.54 -26.98
N LYS A 99 -2.48 -22.52 -27.84
CA LYS A 99 -1.83 -22.61 -29.15
C LYS A 99 -0.32 -22.45 -29.10
N SER A 100 0.18 -21.61 -28.20
CA SER A 100 1.62 -21.32 -28.07
C SER A 100 2.26 -22.00 -26.87
N GLY A 101 1.47 -22.47 -25.90
CA GLY A 101 1.96 -23.00 -24.62
C GLY A 101 2.58 -21.92 -23.73
N ILE A 102 2.37 -20.64 -24.06
CA ILE A 102 2.91 -19.49 -23.33
C ILE A 102 1.85 -18.99 -22.35
N VAL A 103 2.27 -18.68 -21.12
CA VAL A 103 1.45 -17.96 -20.15
C VAL A 103 1.48 -16.48 -20.52
N ILE A 104 0.32 -15.93 -20.84
CA ILE A 104 0.14 -14.52 -21.15
C ILE A 104 -0.40 -13.84 -19.90
N GLU A 105 0.28 -12.78 -19.48
CA GLU A 105 -0.13 -11.92 -18.37
C GLU A 105 -0.70 -10.60 -18.94
N GLU A 106 -1.97 -10.35 -18.66
CA GLU A 106 -2.65 -9.09 -18.95
C GLU A 106 -2.65 -8.21 -17.69
N PHE A 107 -1.89 -7.13 -17.73
CA PHE A 107 -1.85 -6.13 -16.67
C PHE A 107 -3.05 -5.18 -16.75
N GLU A 108 -3.47 -4.69 -15.59
CA GLU A 108 -4.46 -3.64 -15.46
C GLU A 108 -3.95 -2.28 -15.97
N ASP A 109 -4.90 -1.37 -16.23
CA ASP A 109 -4.59 0.02 -16.55
C ASP A 109 -3.81 0.67 -15.40
N LYS A 110 -2.86 1.55 -15.74
CA LYS A 110 -2.04 2.28 -14.77
C LYS A 110 -2.89 2.94 -13.67
N GLU A 111 -3.96 3.62 -14.04
CA GLU A 111 -4.86 4.28 -13.08
C GLU A 111 -5.50 3.29 -12.09
N LYS A 112 -5.85 2.08 -12.55
CA LYS A 112 -6.43 1.02 -11.70
C LYS A 112 -5.38 0.39 -10.77
N PHE A 113 -4.14 0.25 -11.24
CA PHE A 113 -3.02 -0.19 -10.39
C PHE A 113 -2.78 0.80 -9.23
N PHE A 114 -2.69 2.10 -9.52
CA PHE A 114 -2.43 3.14 -8.50
C PHE A 114 -3.63 3.44 -7.60
N ALA A 115 -4.83 3.01 -7.97
CA ALA A 115 -6.02 3.05 -7.13
C ALA A 115 -6.06 1.92 -6.07
N LYS A 116 -5.10 0.98 -6.07
CA LYS A 116 -5.05 -0.06 -5.04
C LYS A 116 -4.49 0.50 -3.74
N PRO A 117 -5.09 0.20 -2.57
CA PRO A 117 -4.46 0.50 -1.30
C PRO A 117 -3.18 -0.32 -1.13
N VAL A 118 -2.20 0.26 -0.44
CA VAL A 118 -0.95 -0.41 -0.12
C VAL A 118 -1.19 -1.43 0.98
N HIS A 119 -0.68 -2.65 0.80
CA HIS A 119 -0.79 -3.68 1.83
C HIS A 119 -0.04 -3.28 3.12
N VAL A 120 -0.45 -3.89 4.22
CA VAL A 120 0.16 -3.65 5.54
C VAL A 120 1.32 -4.63 5.74
N ALA A 121 2.55 -4.11 5.79
CA ALA A 121 3.76 -4.93 5.96
C ALA A 121 4.10 -5.17 7.45
N HIS A 122 3.87 -4.18 8.32
CA HIS A 122 4.09 -4.32 9.75
C HIS A 122 3.24 -3.35 10.57
N LEU A 123 3.03 -3.66 11.85
CA LEU A 123 2.21 -2.90 12.80
C LEU A 123 2.79 -2.92 14.22
N TYR A 124 2.48 -1.88 14.98
CA TYR A 124 2.66 -1.86 16.42
C TYR A 124 1.30 -2.04 17.10
N VAL A 125 1.19 -2.99 18.02
CA VAL A 125 -0.06 -3.26 18.74
C VAL A 125 0.13 -3.00 20.21
N GLU A 126 -0.65 -2.09 20.76
CA GLU A 126 -0.77 -1.84 22.19
C GLU A 126 -1.91 -2.69 22.74
N CYS A 127 -1.56 -3.71 23.53
CA CYS A 127 -2.48 -4.70 24.05
C CYS A 127 -2.76 -4.47 25.54
N GLN A 128 -4.04 -4.40 25.88
CA GLN A 128 -4.54 -4.31 27.24
C GLN A 128 -5.39 -5.53 27.60
N CYS A 129 -5.44 -5.88 28.89
CA CYS A 129 -6.35 -6.91 29.39
C CYS A 129 -7.51 -6.24 30.13
N ILE A 130 -8.75 -6.63 29.85
CA ILE A 130 -9.95 -6.13 30.52
C ILE A 130 -10.82 -7.29 31.00
N ARG A 131 -11.51 -7.14 32.15
CA ARG A 131 -12.41 -8.19 32.66
C ARG A 131 -13.67 -8.28 31.80
N THR A 132 -14.35 -7.16 31.62
CA THR A 132 -15.51 -7.01 30.75
C THR A 132 -15.29 -5.84 29.81
N ILE A 133 -16.12 -5.71 28.77
CA ILE A 133 -16.04 -4.64 27.75
C ILE A 133 -16.06 -3.22 28.37
N GLU A 134 -16.71 -3.05 29.52
CA GLU A 134 -16.83 -1.76 30.22
C GLU A 134 -15.80 -1.58 31.35
N SER A 135 -14.95 -2.59 31.58
CA SER A 135 -13.96 -2.57 32.66
C SER A 135 -12.77 -1.69 32.32
N GLN A 136 -12.11 -1.16 33.35
CA GLN A 136 -10.81 -0.51 33.20
C GLN A 136 -9.70 -1.52 32.84
N PRO A 137 -8.63 -1.06 32.17
CA PRO A 137 -7.44 -1.88 31.91
C PRO A 137 -6.85 -2.46 33.20
N LEU A 138 -6.51 -3.75 33.15
CA LEU A 138 -5.95 -4.48 34.29
C LEU A 138 -4.43 -4.33 34.40
N LEU A 139 -3.75 -4.01 33.30
CA LEU A 139 -2.31 -3.87 33.26
C LEU A 139 -1.92 -2.42 33.52
N GLU A 140 -0.99 -2.20 34.45
CA GLU A 140 -0.40 -0.87 34.68
C GLU A 140 0.37 -0.38 33.43
N LYS A 141 1.00 -1.33 32.71
CA LYS A 141 1.67 -1.07 31.44
C LYS A 141 1.11 -2.01 30.37
N PRO A 142 0.70 -1.49 29.20
CA PRO A 142 0.24 -2.32 28.10
C PRO A 142 1.35 -3.24 27.59
N LEU A 143 0.96 -4.38 27.04
CA LEU A 143 1.84 -5.21 26.23
C LEU A 143 2.04 -4.54 24.87
N LEU A 144 3.28 -4.40 24.43
CA LEU A 144 3.60 -3.83 23.13
C LEU A 144 4.14 -4.92 22.22
N PHE A 145 3.48 -5.15 21.09
CA PHE A 145 3.93 -6.07 20.06
C PHE A 145 4.32 -5.30 18.79
N HIS A 146 5.42 -5.71 18.17
CA HIS A 146 5.74 -5.36 16.80
C HIS A 146 5.47 -6.60 15.92
N LEU A 147 4.50 -6.49 15.02
CA LEU A 147 4.07 -7.58 14.15
C LEU A 147 4.50 -7.26 12.73
N GLU A 148 5.29 -8.14 12.13
CA GLU A 148 5.68 -8.09 10.73
C GLU A 148 4.97 -9.20 9.96
N PHE A 149 4.45 -8.89 8.78
CA PHE A 149 3.75 -9.84 7.93
C PHE A 149 4.61 -10.26 6.76
N SER A 150 4.79 -11.56 6.59
CA SER A 150 5.63 -12.11 5.53
C SER A 150 4.78 -12.55 4.33
N PRO A 151 5.33 -12.57 3.10
CA PRO A 151 4.58 -12.97 1.91
C PRO A 151 3.90 -14.34 2.01
N GLU A 152 4.51 -15.28 2.72
CA GLU A 152 3.95 -16.63 2.91
C GLU A 152 2.61 -16.61 3.67
N GLU A 153 2.33 -15.57 4.45
CA GLU A 153 1.07 -15.43 5.19
C GLU A 153 -0.12 -15.07 4.30
N TYR A 154 0.12 -14.54 3.10
CA TYR A 154 -0.93 -14.10 2.17
C TYR A 154 -0.76 -14.56 0.73
N GLU A 155 0.27 -15.36 0.41
CA GLU A 155 0.48 -15.90 -0.95
C GLU A 155 -0.72 -16.71 -1.49
N ASN A 156 -1.46 -17.37 -0.59
CA ASN A 156 -2.60 -18.23 -0.93
C ASN A 156 -3.93 -17.47 -0.97
N GLU A 157 -3.89 -16.15 -0.78
CA GLU A 157 -5.08 -15.30 -0.87
C GLU A 157 -5.54 -15.15 -2.31
N LYS A 158 -6.85 -14.95 -2.52
CA LYS A 158 -7.37 -14.66 -3.88
C LYS A 158 -6.71 -13.41 -4.47
N ARG A 159 -6.41 -12.44 -3.60
CA ARG A 159 -5.80 -11.15 -3.92
C ARG A 159 -4.59 -10.93 -3.00
N PRO A 160 -3.43 -11.55 -3.30
CA PRO A 160 -2.23 -11.45 -2.47
C PRO A 160 -1.65 -10.03 -2.44
N GLU A 161 -1.94 -9.20 -3.44
CA GLU A 161 -1.48 -7.80 -3.51
C GLU A 161 -1.98 -6.91 -2.38
N PHE A 162 -3.08 -7.30 -1.72
CA PHE A 162 -3.65 -6.60 -0.57
C PHE A 162 -3.11 -7.10 0.78
N GLY A 163 -2.25 -8.13 0.77
CA GLY A 163 -1.62 -8.68 1.95
C GLY A 163 -2.57 -9.40 2.90
N THR A 164 -2.26 -9.30 4.18
CA THR A 164 -2.85 -10.12 5.24
C THR A 164 -4.28 -9.72 5.62
N ARG A 165 -5.10 -10.71 6.01
CA ARG A 165 -6.47 -10.51 6.54
C ARG A 165 -6.50 -10.23 8.04
N LEU A 166 -7.56 -9.58 8.50
CA LEU A 166 -7.81 -9.34 9.93
C LEU A 166 -7.83 -10.63 10.76
N ARG A 167 -8.37 -11.73 10.22
CA ARG A 167 -8.35 -13.05 10.88
C ARG A 167 -6.94 -13.49 11.29
N VAL A 168 -5.94 -13.25 10.44
CA VAL A 168 -4.55 -13.65 10.69
C VAL A 168 -3.95 -12.80 11.81
N LEU A 169 -4.16 -11.49 11.77
CA LEU A 169 -3.77 -10.58 12.85
C LEU A 169 -4.40 -10.99 14.19
N ARG A 170 -5.72 -11.22 14.20
CA ARG A 170 -6.47 -11.62 15.41
C ARG A 170 -5.98 -12.95 15.97
N LYS A 171 -5.74 -13.95 15.11
CA LYS A 171 -5.18 -15.24 15.48
C LYS A 171 -3.76 -15.11 16.05
N ARG A 172 -2.91 -14.28 15.45
CA ARG A 172 -1.54 -14.04 15.92
C ARG A 172 -1.53 -13.39 17.30
N LEU A 173 -2.33 -12.35 17.51
CA LEU A 173 -2.48 -11.70 18.81
C LEU A 173 -3.03 -12.65 19.87
N TYR A 174 -4.02 -13.48 19.52
CA TYR A 174 -4.53 -14.53 20.40
C TYR A 174 -3.41 -15.48 20.86
N HIS A 175 -2.61 -16.01 19.93
CA HIS A 175 -1.54 -16.96 20.28
C HIS A 175 -0.44 -16.28 21.10
N LEU A 176 -0.01 -15.07 20.71
CA LEU A 176 0.99 -14.30 21.46
C LEU A 176 0.55 -14.04 22.91
N PHE A 177 -0.72 -13.73 23.14
CA PHE A 177 -1.24 -13.56 24.48
C PHE A 177 -1.36 -14.89 25.22
N LYS A 178 -1.93 -15.91 24.59
CA LYS A 178 -2.13 -17.24 25.18
C LYS A 178 -0.83 -17.90 25.65
N ASP A 179 0.25 -17.69 24.91
CA ASP A 179 1.56 -18.23 25.21
C ASP A 179 2.33 -17.38 26.26
N SER A 180 1.76 -16.25 26.69
CA SER A 180 2.36 -15.38 27.71
C SER A 180 2.00 -15.81 29.14
N HIS A 181 2.89 -15.53 30.10
CA HIS A 181 2.63 -15.79 31.52
C HIS A 181 1.39 -15.04 32.05
N LEU A 182 1.08 -13.86 31.48
CA LEU A 182 -0.09 -13.08 31.86
C LEU A 182 -1.40 -13.81 31.58
N PHE A 183 -1.45 -14.66 30.55
CA PHE A 183 -2.61 -15.49 30.29
C PHE A 183 -2.82 -16.50 31.42
N GLU A 184 -1.74 -17.13 31.91
CA GLU A 184 -1.82 -18.09 33.01
C GLU A 184 -2.27 -17.46 34.33
N GLU A 185 -1.87 -16.21 34.57
CA GLU A 185 -2.19 -15.45 35.78
C GLU A 185 -3.60 -14.85 35.75
N LEU A 186 -4.02 -14.30 34.61
CA LEU A 186 -5.23 -13.48 34.52
C LEU A 186 -6.45 -14.26 34.03
N VAL A 187 -6.28 -15.34 33.26
CA VAL A 187 -7.40 -16.12 32.71
C VAL A 187 -7.72 -17.30 33.61
N THR A 188 -8.84 -17.18 34.33
CA THR A 188 -9.32 -18.23 35.24
C THR A 188 -9.94 -19.41 34.48
N ASP A 189 -10.67 -19.15 33.40
CA ASP A 189 -11.30 -20.19 32.57
C ASP A 189 -10.66 -20.23 31.17
N ARG A 190 -9.66 -21.10 31.03
CA ARG A 190 -8.89 -21.25 29.78
C ARG A 190 -9.73 -21.81 28.62
N GLN A 191 -10.84 -22.48 28.88
CA GLN A 191 -11.65 -23.12 27.83
C GLN A 191 -12.61 -22.13 27.16
N LYS A 192 -12.98 -21.05 27.86
CA LYS A 192 -13.86 -20.01 27.31
C LYS A 192 -13.15 -18.95 26.47
N PHE A 193 -11.82 -18.83 26.59
CA PHE A 193 -11.07 -17.82 25.87
C PHE A 193 -10.90 -18.18 24.38
N ALA A 194 -11.71 -17.57 23.52
CA ALA A 194 -11.80 -17.81 22.09
C ALA A 194 -11.42 -16.55 21.26
N ILE A 195 -10.88 -16.78 20.06
CA ILE A 195 -10.36 -15.72 19.17
C ILE A 195 -11.42 -14.65 18.86
N GLY A 196 -12.67 -15.07 18.58
CA GLY A 196 -13.72 -14.16 18.10
C GLY A 196 -14.20 -13.16 19.15
N ASN A 197 -14.54 -13.64 20.35
CA ASN A 197 -15.17 -12.78 21.37
C ASN A 197 -14.15 -12.10 22.27
N ASN A 198 -13.00 -12.73 22.51
CA ASN A 198 -12.07 -12.29 23.54
C ASN A 198 -10.94 -11.41 23.01
N VAL A 199 -10.77 -11.28 21.69
CA VAL A 199 -9.74 -10.41 21.09
C VAL A 199 -10.45 -9.30 20.34
N ARG A 200 -10.40 -8.06 20.86
CA ARG A 200 -10.97 -6.88 20.23
C ARG A 200 -9.85 -6.02 19.66
N ILE A 201 -9.90 -5.73 18.37
CA ILE A 201 -8.88 -4.95 17.67
C ILE A 201 -9.51 -3.65 17.23
N PHE A 202 -8.78 -2.55 17.38
CA PHE A 202 -9.18 -1.24 16.93
C PHE A 202 -8.25 -0.79 15.81
N ASN A 203 -8.76 -0.03 14.83
CA ASN A 203 -7.90 0.57 13.81
C ASN A 203 -7.16 1.81 14.32
N SER A 204 -6.41 2.47 13.43
CA SER A 204 -5.67 3.72 13.71
C SER A 204 -6.58 4.87 14.18
N GLN A 205 -7.86 4.84 13.81
CA GLN A 205 -8.88 5.81 14.18
C GLN A 205 -9.62 5.46 15.48
N ASN A 206 -9.21 4.40 16.19
CA ASN A 206 -9.88 3.84 17.37
C ASN A 206 -11.30 3.29 17.12
N GLU A 207 -11.61 2.91 15.88
CA GLU A 207 -12.85 2.20 15.55
C GLU A 207 -12.67 0.69 15.80
N LEU A 208 -13.66 0.05 16.43
CA LEU A 208 -13.64 -1.39 16.68
C LEU A 208 -13.79 -2.17 15.38
N LEU A 209 -12.91 -3.13 15.14
CA LEU A 209 -12.96 -4.04 13.99
C LEU A 209 -13.78 -5.29 14.34
N PRO A 210 -15.02 -5.42 13.84
CA PRO A 210 -15.90 -6.53 14.18
C PRO A 210 -15.38 -7.85 13.60
N VAL A 211 -15.76 -8.97 14.21
CA VAL A 211 -15.37 -10.31 13.73
C VAL A 211 -15.95 -10.59 12.33
N SER A 212 -17.06 -9.95 11.98
CA SER A 212 -17.67 -10.10 10.64
C SER A 212 -16.74 -9.64 9.51
N THR A 213 -15.79 -8.73 9.77
CA THR A 213 -14.80 -8.25 8.79
C THR A 213 -13.47 -9.03 8.83
N ASP A 214 -13.40 -10.16 9.54
CA ASP A 214 -12.18 -10.98 9.64
C ASP A 214 -11.65 -11.48 8.28
N ASP A 215 -12.51 -11.60 7.27
CA ASP A 215 -12.14 -12.01 5.91
C ASP A 215 -11.54 -10.87 5.05
N VAL A 216 -11.58 -9.63 5.54
CA VAL A 216 -11.12 -8.44 4.80
C VAL A 216 -9.62 -8.23 5.08
N GLN A 217 -8.87 -7.81 4.06
CA GLN A 217 -7.46 -7.44 4.18
C GLN A 217 -7.27 -6.16 5.00
N LEU A 218 -6.17 -6.08 5.76
CA LEU A 218 -5.91 -4.99 6.71
C LEU A 218 -5.91 -3.60 6.07
N CYS A 219 -5.44 -3.48 4.82
CA CYS A 219 -5.37 -2.20 4.10
C CYS A 219 -6.74 -1.58 3.80
N PHE A 220 -7.83 -2.35 3.85
CA PHE A 220 -9.21 -1.85 3.71
C PHE A 220 -9.83 -1.44 5.06
N LEU A 221 -9.15 -1.72 6.18
CA LEU A 221 -9.67 -1.51 7.53
C LEU A 221 -9.10 -0.24 8.16
N LYS A 222 -8.67 0.72 7.34
CA LYS A 222 -8.03 1.98 7.75
C LYS A 222 -6.78 1.75 8.58
N ILE A 223 -6.00 0.73 8.20
CA ILE A 223 -4.72 0.40 8.81
C ILE A 223 -3.65 0.53 7.73
N GLU A 224 -2.61 1.27 8.05
CA GLU A 224 -1.43 1.46 7.21
C GLU A 224 -0.19 0.81 7.82
N THR A 225 0.83 0.61 7.00
CA THR A 225 2.12 0.07 7.46
C THR A 225 2.75 1.02 8.48
N GLY A 226 3.16 0.46 9.63
CA GLY A 226 3.78 1.22 10.72
C GLY A 226 2.79 1.86 11.69
N ASP A 227 1.48 1.66 11.50
CA ASP A 227 0.47 2.17 12.42
C ASP A 227 0.61 1.58 13.83
N LYS A 228 0.17 2.38 14.80
CA LYS A 228 0.00 1.97 16.20
C LYS A 228 -1.47 1.75 16.48
N ILE A 229 -1.86 0.49 16.63
CA ILE A 229 -3.24 0.09 16.86
C ILE A 229 -3.43 -0.46 18.28
N LYS A 230 -4.68 -0.46 18.75
CA LYS A 230 -5.02 -0.99 20.08
C LYS A 230 -5.66 -2.36 19.97
N CYS A 231 -5.38 -3.20 20.96
CA CYS A 231 -6.03 -4.48 21.14
C CYS A 231 -6.42 -4.68 22.60
N GLU A 232 -7.61 -5.23 22.83
CA GLU A 232 -8.10 -5.58 24.16
C GLU A 232 -8.36 -7.09 24.22
N PHE A 233 -7.75 -7.74 25.20
CA PHE A 233 -8.05 -9.11 25.58
C PHE A 233 -9.14 -9.10 26.67
N VAL A 234 -10.34 -9.53 26.30
CA VAL A 234 -11.50 -9.61 27.19
C VAL A 234 -11.46 -10.96 27.91
N LEU A 235 -11.24 -10.94 29.22
CA LEU A 235 -10.99 -12.16 30.00
C LEU A 235 -12.26 -12.79 30.59
N GLY A 236 -13.36 -12.03 30.68
CA GLY A 236 -14.59 -12.43 31.35
C GLY A 236 -15.82 -12.24 30.48
N GLU A 237 -16.25 -13.34 29.86
CA GLU A 237 -17.65 -13.70 29.59
C GLU A 237 -17.88 -15.15 30.00
#